data_AF-A0A3C0MHA2-F1
#
_entry.id   AF-A0A3C0MHA2-F1
#
_cell.length_a   1.000
_cell.length_b   1.000
_cell.length_c   1.000
_cell.angle_alpha   90.00
_cell.angle_beta   90.00
_cell.angle_gamma   90.00
#
_symmetry.space_group_name_H-M   'P 1'
#
loop_
_entity.id
_entity.type
_entity.pdbx_description
1 polymer ?
#
loop_
_entity_poly.entity_id
_entity_poly.type
_entity_poly.pdbx_seq_one_letter_code
_entity_poly.pdbx_strand_id
1 'polypeptide(L)'
;GPVVIDIPKDVQFKRAPYVGPGNITHRTYAPAKMGDQRRIEQAVALMASAKRPVFYTGGGVINSGPRASELLRELVRMTGFPITSTLMGLGA
;
A
#
# COMPACT_ATOMS: atom_id res chain seq x y z
N GLY A 1 -0.41 -11.24 -1.50
CA GLY A 1 -1.09 -12.22 -0.62
C GLY A 1 -0.10 -13.27 -0.16
N PRO A 2 -0.47 -14.16 0.77
CA PRO A 2 0.40 -15.26 1.17
C PRO A 2 0.71 -16.16 -0.04
N VAL A 3 1.94 -16.65 -0.09
CA VAL A 3 2.40 -17.60 -1.12
C VAL A 3 2.83 -18.86 -0.38
N VAL A 4 2.25 -20.00 -0.77
CA VAL A 4 2.65 -21.30 -0.25
C VAL A 4 3.83 -21.80 -1.07
N ILE A 5 4.94 -22.13 -0.41
CA ILE A 5 6.11 -22.75 -1.01
C ILE A 5 6.27 -24.12 -0.35
N ASP A 6 6.17 -25.18 -1.13
CA ASP A 6 6.37 -26.55 -0.67
C ASP A 6 7.75 -27.07 -1.15
N ILE A 7 8.47 -27.76 -0.26
CA ILE A 7 9.82 -28.28 -0.53
C ILE A 7 9.88 -29.75 -0.13
N PRO A 8 9.94 -30.69 -1.10
CA PRO A 8 10.03 -32.11 -0.83
C PRO A 8 11.25 -32.51 0.04
N LYS A 9 11.10 -33.60 0.80
CA LYS A 9 12.13 -34.10 1.74
C LYS A 9 13.46 -34.42 1.05
N ASP A 10 13.43 -34.99 -0.14
CA ASP A 10 14.66 -35.33 -0.88
C ASP A 10 15.42 -34.08 -1.34
N VAL A 11 14.70 -33.01 -1.69
CA VAL A 11 15.29 -31.71 -2.09
C VAL A 11 15.92 -31.01 -0.88
N GLN A 12 15.29 -31.07 0.30
CA GLN A 12 15.83 -30.48 1.52
C GLN A 12 17.18 -31.08 1.97
N PHE A 13 17.42 -32.35 1.67
CA PHE A 13 18.64 -33.07 2.09
C PHE A 13 19.76 -33.02 1.05
N LYS A 14 19.47 -32.55 -0.17
CA LYS A 14 20.47 -32.38 -1.22
C LYS A 14 21.41 -31.22 -0.87
N ARG A 15 22.72 -31.46 -0.98
CA ARG A 15 23.73 -30.42 -0.89
C ARG A 15 23.78 -29.65 -2.20
N ALA A 16 23.77 -28.33 -2.13
CA ALA A 16 23.96 -27.44 -3.27
C ALA A 16 24.89 -26.28 -2.86
N PRO A 17 25.64 -25.69 -3.81
CA PRO A 17 26.37 -24.45 -3.56
C PRO A 17 25.41 -23.37 -3.09
N TYR A 18 25.73 -22.70 -1.98
CA TYR A 18 24.96 -21.56 -1.53
C TYR A 18 25.27 -20.34 -2.41
N VAL A 19 24.23 -19.79 -3.03
CA VAL A 19 24.29 -18.50 -3.71
C VAL A 19 23.47 -17.52 -2.87
N GLY A 20 24.14 -16.50 -2.32
CA GLY A 20 23.48 -15.45 -1.55
C GLY A 20 22.46 -14.69 -2.40
N PRO A 21 21.51 -13.98 -1.76
CA PRO A 21 20.54 -13.18 -2.49
C PRO A 21 21.25 -12.14 -3.35
N GLY A 22 21.22 -12.33 -4.67
CA GLY A 22 21.59 -11.30 -5.63
C GLY A 22 20.49 -10.24 -5.75
N ASN A 23 20.65 -9.30 -6.68
CA ASN A 23 19.61 -8.33 -7.00
C ASN A 23 18.49 -9.01 -7.79
N ILE A 24 17.64 -9.78 -7.11
CA ILE A 24 16.50 -10.49 -7.70
C ILE A 24 15.41 -9.47 -8.01
N THR A 25 15.33 -9.07 -9.27
CA THR A 25 14.24 -8.24 -9.77
C THR A 25 13.13 -9.14 -10.31
N HIS A 26 11.91 -8.98 -9.78
CA HIS A 26 10.75 -9.64 -10.35
C HIS A 26 10.51 -9.11 -11.77
N ARG A 27 10.72 -9.95 -12.79
CA ARG A 27 10.61 -9.55 -14.21
C ARG A 27 9.25 -8.93 -14.58
N THR A 28 8.18 -9.37 -13.93
CA THR A 28 6.80 -9.03 -14.33
C THR A 28 6.07 -8.14 -13.34
N TYR A 29 6.61 -7.94 -12.14
CA TYR A 29 5.95 -7.15 -11.10
C TYR A 29 6.55 -5.75 -11.03
N ALA A 30 5.95 -4.83 -11.78
CA ALA A 30 6.30 -3.42 -11.81
C ALA A 30 5.05 -2.57 -11.51
N PRO A 31 4.61 -2.49 -10.23
CA PRO A 31 3.52 -1.61 -9.87
C PRO A 31 3.89 -0.15 -10.15
N ALA A 32 2.93 0.64 -10.61
CA ALA A 32 3.12 2.07 -10.79
C ALA A 32 3.42 2.72 -9.44
N LYS A 33 4.62 3.30 -9.30
CA LYS A 33 5.07 3.93 -8.04
C LYS A 33 4.60 5.37 -7.90
N MET A 34 4.26 6.03 -9.02
CA MET A 34 3.71 7.38 -9.04
C MET A 34 2.27 7.34 -9.52
N GLY A 35 1.43 8.12 -8.85
CA GLY A 35 0.06 8.35 -9.29
C GLY A 35 0.03 9.21 -10.57
N ASP A 36 -1.05 9.07 -11.32
CA ASP A 36 -1.34 9.94 -12.47
C ASP A 36 -1.69 11.35 -11.98
N GLN A 37 -0.85 12.33 -12.33
CA GLN A 37 -0.99 13.72 -11.91
C GLN A 37 -2.37 14.31 -12.25
N ARG A 38 -2.92 14.00 -13.44
CA ARG A 38 -4.24 14.51 -13.84
C ARG A 38 -5.36 13.95 -12.96
N ARG A 39 -5.26 12.68 -12.55
CA ARG A 39 -6.24 12.06 -11.66
C ARG A 39 -6.16 12.64 -10.25
N ILE A 40 -4.95 12.97 -9.79
CA ILE A 40 -4.75 13.63 -8.49
C ILE A 40 -5.41 15.01 -8.51
N GLU A 41 -5.17 15.82 -9.54
CA GLU A 41 -5.79 17.15 -9.69
C GLU A 41 -7.32 17.07 -9.73
N GLN A 42 -7.87 16.10 -10.47
CA GLN A 42 -9.31 15.86 -10.51
C GLN A 42 -9.88 15.50 -9.13
N ALA A 43 -9.20 14.64 -8.37
CA ALA A 43 -9.60 14.28 -7.02
C ALA A 43 -9.61 15.49 -6.09
N VAL A 44 -8.59 16.35 -6.16
CA VAL A 44 -8.51 17.58 -5.36
C VAL A 44 -9.64 18.55 -5.73
N ALA A 45 -9.95 18.72 -7.02
CA ALA A 45 -11.05 19.58 -7.45
C ALA A 45 -12.42 19.06 -6.95
N LEU A 46 -12.62 17.75 -6.96
CA LEU A 46 -13.81 17.11 -6.39
C LEU A 46 -13.90 17.31 -4.88
N MET A 47 -12.77 17.16 -4.17
CA MET A 47 -12.71 17.42 -2.74
C MET A 47 -13.05 18.87 -2.40
N ALA A 48 -12.52 19.84 -3.16
CA ALA A 48 -12.74 21.26 -2.93
C ALA A 48 -14.19 21.71 -3.20
N SER A 49 -14.89 21.05 -4.11
CA SER A 49 -16.29 21.37 -4.46
C SER A 49 -17.33 20.55 -3.67
N ALA A 50 -16.88 19.59 -2.86
CA ALA A 50 -17.76 18.73 -2.09
C ALA A 50 -18.48 19.49 -0.97
N LYS A 51 -19.81 19.37 -0.91
CA LYS A 51 -20.63 20.00 0.15
C LYS A 51 -20.54 19.28 1.50
N ARG A 52 -20.35 17.95 1.49
CA ARG A 52 -20.30 17.09 2.69
C ARG A 52 -19.24 16.00 2.51
N PRO A 53 -17.95 16.36 2.44
CA PRO A 53 -16.88 15.39 2.24
C PRO A 53 -16.67 14.52 3.48
N VAL A 54 -16.26 13.27 3.28
CA VAL A 54 -15.83 12.35 4.33
C VAL A 54 -14.73 11.44 3.79
N PHE A 55 -13.69 11.22 4.58
CA PHE A 55 -12.71 10.18 4.30
C PHE A 55 -13.19 8.85 4.88
N TYR A 56 -13.20 7.82 4.05
CA TYR A 56 -13.46 6.46 4.48
C TYR A 56 -12.26 5.57 4.14
N THR A 57 -11.53 5.11 5.15
CA THR A 57 -10.19 4.52 4.96
C THR A 57 -10.14 3.01 5.24
N GLY A 58 -9.41 2.31 4.39
CA GLY A 58 -9.23 0.86 4.42
C GLY A 58 -7.88 0.42 5.01
N GLY A 59 -7.72 -0.88 5.25
CA GLY A 59 -6.42 -1.47 5.61
C GLY A 59 -5.32 -1.30 4.55
N GLY A 60 -5.68 -0.87 3.34
CA GLY A 60 -4.71 -0.47 2.31
C GLY A 60 -3.77 0.65 2.75
N VAL A 61 -4.23 1.57 3.63
CA VAL A 61 -3.38 2.64 4.16
C VAL A 61 -2.29 2.05 5.05
N ILE A 62 -2.65 1.15 5.96
CA ILE A 62 -1.72 0.41 6.83
C ILE A 62 -0.73 -0.41 6.01
N ASN A 63 -1.23 -1.17 5.03
CA ASN A 63 -0.41 -2.01 4.17
C ASN A 63 0.56 -1.21 3.29
N SER A 64 0.28 0.07 3.05
CA SER A 64 1.17 0.98 2.31
C SER A 64 2.32 1.53 3.19
N GLY A 65 2.31 1.20 4.48
CA GLY A 65 3.38 1.51 5.43
C GLY A 65 3.17 2.80 6.24
N PRO A 66 4.02 3.05 7.25
CA PRO A 66 3.83 4.14 8.22
C PRO A 66 3.76 5.53 7.57
N ARG A 67 4.52 5.75 6.49
CA ARG A 67 4.52 7.03 5.78
C ARG A 67 3.16 7.36 5.14
N ALA A 68 2.43 6.34 4.68
CA ALA A 68 1.10 6.55 4.10
C ALA A 68 0.10 7.01 5.17
N SER A 69 0.16 6.41 6.36
CA SER A 69 -0.62 6.82 7.53
C SER A 69 -0.31 8.25 7.97
N GLU A 70 0.96 8.64 8.02
CA GLU A 70 1.35 10.03 8.31
C GLU A 70 0.77 11.04 7.32
N LEU A 71 0.89 10.75 6.02
CA LEU A 71 0.38 11.60 4.95
C LEU A 71 -1.15 11.70 4.95
N LEU A 72 -1.86 10.61 5.26
CA LEU A 72 -3.30 10.64 5.46
C LEU A 72 -3.67 11.58 6.61
N ARG A 73 -2.99 11.47 7.75
CA ARG A 73 -3.25 12.34 8.91
C ARG A 73 -2.97 13.81 8.60
N GLU A 74 -1.93 14.09 7.82
CA GLU A 74 -1.65 15.44 7.32
C GLU A 74 -2.77 15.96 6.42
N LEU A 75 -3.20 15.16 5.44
CA LEU A 75 -4.31 15.52 4.54
C LEU A 75 -5.62 15.79 5.31
N VAL A 76 -5.94 14.97 6.31
CA VAL A 76 -7.12 15.17 7.17
C VAL A 76 -7.01 16.48 7.94
N ARG A 77 -5.85 16.79 8.53
CA ARG A 77 -5.63 18.06 9.24
C ARG A 77 -5.73 19.27 8.31
N MET A 78 -5.21 19.18 7.10
CA MET A 78 -5.25 20.27 6.13
C MET A 78 -6.66 20.55 5.61
N THR A 79 -7.44 19.50 5.36
CA THR A 79 -8.78 19.62 4.78
C THR A 79 -9.87 19.84 5.82
N GLY A 80 -9.65 19.40 7.06
CA GLY A 80 -10.65 19.43 8.13
C GLY A 80 -11.83 18.48 7.89
N PHE A 81 -11.73 17.57 6.93
CA PHE A 81 -12.83 16.66 6.61
C PHE A 81 -12.99 15.59 7.70
N PRO A 82 -14.23 15.20 8.03
CA PRO A 82 -14.45 14.06 8.91
C PRO A 82 -13.87 12.79 8.30
N ILE A 83 -13.35 11.90 9.14
CA ILE A 83 -12.77 10.61 8.74
C ILE A 83 -13.37 9.48 9.55
N THR A 84 -13.58 8.34 8.90
CA THR A 84 -13.89 7.07 9.54
C THR A 84 -13.09 5.94 8.89
N SER A 85 -12.74 4.93 9.68
CA SER A 85 -11.89 3.81 9.23
C SER A 85 -12.69 2.51 9.26
N THR A 86 -12.42 1.65 8.29
CA THR A 86 -12.76 0.22 8.39
C THR A 86 -12.01 -0.42 9.57
N LEU A 87 -12.46 -1.59 10.01
CA LEU A 87 -11.77 -2.37 11.05
C LEU A 87 -10.29 -2.58 10.74
N MET A 88 -9.97 -2.92 9.47
CA MET A 88 -8.59 -3.14 9.02
C MET A 88 -7.78 -1.85 8.87
N GLY A 89 -8.44 -0.69 8.81
CA GLY A 89 -7.81 0.63 8.75
C GLY A 89 -7.66 1.29 10.12
N LEU A 90 -8.02 0.62 11.22
CA LEU A 90 -7.80 1.14 12.56
C LEU A 90 -6.29 1.24 12.84
N GLY A 91 -5.87 2.38 13.38
CA GLY A 91 -4.47 2.71 13.62
C GLY A 91 -3.78 3.46 12.48
N ALA A 92 -4.50 3.73 11.39
CA ALA A 92 -3.99 4.47 10.23
C ALA A 92 -3.76 5.97 10.51
#